data_AF-A0A6V7X1L8-F1
#
_entry.id   AF-A0A6V7X1L8-F1
#
_cell.length_a   1.000
_cell.length_b   1.000
_cell.length_c   1.000
_cell.angle_alpha   90.00
_cell.angle_beta   90.00
_cell.angle_gamma   90.00
#
_symmetry.space_group_name_H-M   'P 1'
#
loop_
_entity.id
_entity.type
_entity.pdbx_description
1 polymer ?
#
loop_
_entity_poly.entity_id
_entity_poly.type
_entity_poly.pdbx_seq_one_letter_code
_entity_poly.pdbx_strand_id
1 'polypeptide(L)'
;MAPTIDFGAVNYGCTKYKRRMVLYESVLQPGKRFEFCYSSSYQDKRGIETAYYKCVGCMHAKRYNDGRRIPKIAVRQGRLVNSNPDRPSNFPHFCQPIDSAVSDRRQREREISASTSGQSSSTSSQRSIIQQINRNQNSEQNIQSNSEIAQTSSSIALATYVGMVPNILG
;
A
#
# COMPACT_ATOMS: atom_id res chain seq x y z
N MET A 1 28.68 24.71 -3.00
CA MET A 1 27.76 23.55 -3.01
C MET A 1 26.62 23.89 -2.07
N ALA A 2 25.36 23.81 -2.52
CA ALA A 2 24.22 24.01 -1.60
C ALA A 2 24.23 22.92 -0.52
N PRO A 3 23.91 23.23 0.74
CA PRO A 3 23.86 22.24 1.80
C PRO A 3 22.86 21.14 1.42
N THR A 4 23.33 19.90 1.46
CA THR A 4 22.48 18.74 1.20
C THR A 4 21.68 18.45 2.46
N ILE A 5 20.39 18.75 2.44
CA ILE A 5 19.50 18.47 3.57
C ILE A 5 19.13 16.99 3.52
N ASP A 6 19.46 16.24 4.57
CA ASP A 6 19.13 14.83 4.75
C ASP A 6 17.77 14.69 5.44
N PHE A 7 16.85 13.94 4.82
CA PHE A 7 15.51 13.67 5.37
C PHE A 7 15.37 12.24 5.92
N GLY A 8 16.47 11.48 6.00
CA GLY A 8 16.52 10.15 6.61
C GLY A 8 16.63 9.01 5.60
N ALA A 9 16.57 7.79 6.13
CA ALA A 9 16.66 6.55 5.35
C ALA A 9 15.44 6.36 4.43
N VAL A 10 15.64 5.68 3.31
CA VAL A 10 14.54 5.34 2.38
C VAL A 10 14.09 3.90 2.54
N ASN A 11 12.77 3.71 2.48
CA ASN A 11 12.18 2.39 2.23
C ASN A 11 12.05 2.19 0.72
N TYR A 12 12.37 1.00 0.25
CA TYR A 12 12.32 0.65 -1.17
C TYR A 12 11.16 -0.28 -1.47
N GLY A 13 10.68 -0.21 -2.71
CA GLY A 13 9.76 -1.16 -3.30
C GLY A 13 9.97 -1.27 -4.80
N CYS A 14 9.03 -1.91 -5.50
CA CYS A 14 9.10 -2.04 -6.95
C CYS A 14 7.76 -1.70 -7.63
N THR A 15 7.81 -1.26 -8.89
CA THR A 15 6.61 -1.14 -9.74
C THR A 15 6.18 -2.51 -10.26
N LYS A 16 5.00 -2.60 -10.87
CA LYS A 16 4.56 -3.79 -11.64
C LYS A 16 5.61 -4.24 -12.67
N TYR A 17 6.34 -3.30 -13.26
CA TYR A 17 7.40 -3.55 -14.25
C TYR A 17 8.79 -3.67 -13.62
N LYS A 18 8.87 -4.01 -12.33
CA LYS A 18 10.13 -4.20 -11.58
C LYS A 18 11.06 -2.98 -11.56
N ARG A 19 10.54 -1.77 -11.79
CA ARG A 19 11.33 -0.53 -11.64
C ARG A 19 11.46 -0.17 -10.16
N ARG A 20 12.64 0.31 -9.76
CA ARG A 20 12.92 0.78 -8.39
C ARG A 20 11.90 1.84 -7.95
N MET A 21 11.41 1.73 -6.73
CA MET A 21 10.56 2.72 -6.09
C MET A 21 11.09 3.12 -4.72
N VAL A 22 10.77 4.34 -4.31
CA VAL A 22 10.91 4.82 -2.94
C VAL A 22 9.51 4.94 -2.34
N LEU A 23 9.36 4.40 -1.14
CA LEU A 23 8.15 4.42 -0.34
C LEU A 23 8.39 5.36 0.83
N TYR A 24 7.66 6.47 0.88
CA TYR A 24 7.83 7.50 1.91
C TYR A 24 6.57 7.66 2.74
N GLU A 25 6.66 7.34 4.02
CA GLU A 25 5.63 7.64 5.01
C GLU A 25 5.56 9.16 5.23
N SER A 26 4.38 9.73 5.03
CA SER A 26 4.15 11.16 5.23
C SER A 26 4.27 11.51 6.70
N VAL A 27 5.10 12.50 7.03
CA VAL A 27 5.16 13.04 8.39
C VAL A 27 4.01 14.02 8.64
N LEU A 28 3.46 14.63 7.59
CA LEU A 28 2.32 15.53 7.69
C LEU A 28 0.97 14.81 7.73
N GLN A 29 0.90 13.57 7.22
CA GLN A 29 -0.32 12.76 7.18
C GLN A 29 -0.02 11.32 7.67
N PRO A 30 -0.01 11.09 8.99
CA PRO A 30 0.29 9.78 9.55
C PRO A 30 -0.59 8.65 8.97
N GLY A 31 0.03 7.50 8.67
CA GLY A 31 -0.65 6.37 8.03
C GLY A 31 -0.90 6.54 6.53
N LYS A 32 -0.43 7.64 5.93
CA LYS A 32 -0.42 7.88 4.50
C LYS A 32 1.00 7.86 3.95
N ARG A 33 1.12 7.47 2.68
CA ARG A 33 2.39 7.27 1.98
C ARG A 33 2.38 7.88 0.59
N PHE A 34 3.51 8.48 0.23
CA PHE A 34 3.83 8.81 -1.15
C PHE A 34 4.71 7.72 -1.78
N GLU A 35 4.34 7.33 -3.00
CA GLU A 35 5.13 6.41 -3.82
C GLU A 35 5.89 7.21 -4.88
N PHE A 36 7.20 6.97 -5.00
CA PHE A 36 8.03 7.59 -6.03
C PHE A 36 8.71 6.53 -6.90
N CYS A 37 8.61 6.63 -8.22
CA CYS A 37 9.28 5.71 -9.13
C CYS A 37 10.61 6.28 -9.62
N TYR A 38 11.58 5.40 -9.89
CA TYR A 38 12.85 5.80 -10.47
C TYR A 38 12.65 6.55 -11.80
N SER A 39 13.42 7.62 -11.98
CA SER A 39 13.41 8.44 -13.19
C SER A 39 14.76 8.51 -13.87
N SER A 40 15.84 8.78 -13.13
CA SER A 40 17.18 9.00 -13.66
C SER A 40 18.20 8.92 -12.53
N SER A 41 19.47 8.74 -12.83
CA SER A 41 20.55 8.94 -11.87
C SER A 41 21.73 9.67 -12.50
N TYR A 42 22.58 10.20 -11.65
CA TYR A 42 23.84 10.83 -12.03
C TYR A 42 24.91 10.41 -11.02
N GLN A 43 26.11 10.12 -11.50
CA GLN A 43 27.26 9.78 -10.69
C GLN A 43 28.22 10.97 -10.67
N ASP A 44 28.60 11.43 -9.48
CA ASP A 44 29.57 12.52 -9.37
C ASP A 44 31.00 12.05 -9.66
N LYS A 45 31.95 13.00 -9.76
CA LYS A 45 33.37 12.70 -10.03
C LYS A 45 34.04 11.80 -8.98
N ARG A 46 33.43 11.64 -7.81
CA ARG A 46 33.89 10.78 -6.71
C ARG A 46 33.26 9.38 -6.77
N GLY A 47 32.45 9.10 -7.80
CA GLY A 47 31.76 7.84 -7.98
C GLY A 47 30.46 7.71 -7.18
N ILE A 48 29.97 8.77 -6.52
CA ILE A 48 28.77 8.69 -5.68
C ILE A 48 27.51 8.92 -6.54
N GLU A 49 26.62 7.93 -6.56
CA GLU A 49 25.35 8.02 -7.27
C GLU A 49 24.33 8.87 -6.50
N THR A 50 23.67 9.78 -7.23
CA THR A 50 22.41 10.41 -6.84
C THR A 50 21.30 9.95 -7.78
N ALA A 51 20.33 9.21 -7.25
CA ALA A 51 19.17 8.71 -7.98
C ALA A 51 17.95 9.61 -7.75
N TYR A 52 17.20 9.89 -8.81
CA TYR A 52 16.04 10.77 -8.79
C TYR A 52 14.76 9.98 -9.03
N TYR A 53 13.72 10.29 -8.26
CA TYR A 53 12.44 9.60 -8.29
C TYR A 53 11.28 10.58 -8.45
N LYS A 54 10.25 10.20 -9.22
CA LYS A 54 9.06 11.02 -9.51
C LYS A 54 7.84 10.47 -8.79
N CYS A 55 6.99 11.35 -8.25
CA CYS A 55 5.78 10.94 -7.54
C CYS A 55 4.81 10.20 -8.48
N VAL A 56 4.44 8.96 -8.11
CA VAL A 56 3.54 8.09 -8.89
C VAL A 56 2.12 8.64 -8.94
N GLY A 57 1.59 9.12 -7.81
CA GLY A 57 0.26 9.72 -7.76
C GLY A 57 0.15 10.91 -8.71
N CYS A 58 1.12 11.82 -8.67
CA CYS A 58 1.17 12.96 -9.58
C CYS A 58 1.33 12.55 -11.05
N MET A 59 2.13 11.52 -11.37
CA MET A 59 2.24 11.02 -12.74
C MET A 59 0.90 10.50 -13.28
N HIS A 60 0.12 9.80 -12.45
CA HIS A 60 -1.21 9.32 -12.84
C HIS A 60 -2.20 10.47 -12.99
N ALA A 61 -2.21 11.41 -12.03
CA ALA A 61 -3.10 12.57 -12.06
C ALA A 61 -2.77 13.57 -13.18
N LYS A 62 -1.54 13.58 -13.69
CA LYS A 62 -1.13 14.48 -14.80
C LYS A 62 -1.92 14.26 -16.08
N ARG A 63 -2.48 13.05 -16.29
CA ARG A 63 -3.35 12.78 -17.45
C ARG A 63 -4.56 13.71 -17.52
N TYR A 64 -4.89 14.36 -16.40
CA TYR A 64 -6.04 15.26 -16.24
C TYR A 64 -5.62 16.70 -15.91
N ASN A 65 -4.34 17.08 -16.06
CA ASN A 65 -3.84 18.40 -15.63
C ASN A 65 -2.78 19.01 -16.58
N ASP A 66 -3.07 20.20 -17.08
CA ASP A 66 -2.36 20.98 -18.10
C ASP A 66 -0.92 21.36 -17.70
N GLY A 67 0.08 20.68 -18.25
CA GLY A 67 1.47 21.14 -18.23
C GLY A 67 2.19 21.13 -16.86
N ARG A 68 1.50 20.78 -15.76
CA ARG A 68 2.10 20.74 -14.43
C ARG A 68 3.27 19.75 -14.37
N ARG A 69 4.37 20.20 -13.75
CA ARG A 69 5.58 19.39 -13.57
C ARG A 69 5.41 18.43 -12.40
N ILE A 70 5.97 17.23 -12.53
CA ILE A 70 5.87 16.18 -11.52
C ILE A 70 6.90 16.44 -10.41
N PRO A 71 6.48 16.44 -9.13
CA PRO A 71 7.40 16.48 -8.00
C PRO A 71 8.46 15.40 -8.08
N LYS A 72 9.70 15.76 -7.73
CA LYS A 72 10.87 14.88 -7.85
C LYS A 72 11.67 14.93 -6.54
N ILE A 73 12.06 13.77 -6.07
CA ILE A 73 12.97 13.62 -4.93
C ILE A 73 14.32 13.05 -5.38
N ALA A 74 15.34 13.28 -4.57
CA ALA A 74 16.67 12.70 -4.78
C ALA A 74 17.03 11.77 -3.61
N VAL A 75 17.70 10.67 -3.95
CA VAL A 75 18.27 9.71 -3.01
C VAL A 75 19.76 9.60 -3.29
N ARG A 76 20.57 9.79 -2.27
CA ARG A 76 22.02 9.65 -2.35
C ARG A 76 22.47 8.75 -1.21
N GLN A 77 23.23 7.70 -1.53
CA GLN A 77 23.71 6.71 -0.56
C GLN A 77 22.60 6.14 0.36
N GLY A 78 21.42 5.88 -0.21
CA GLY A 78 20.28 5.32 0.54
C GLY A 78 19.58 6.32 1.48
N ARG A 79 19.80 7.62 1.30
CA ARG A 79 19.18 8.67 2.10
C ARG A 79 18.48 9.70 1.23
N LEU A 80 17.34 10.20 1.70
CA LEU A 80 16.62 11.28 1.02
C LEU A 80 17.41 12.57 1.12
N VAL A 81 17.60 13.24 -0.01
CA VAL A 81 18.37 14.49 -0.06
C VAL A 81 17.63 15.59 -0.83
N ASN A 82 17.86 16.84 -0.43
CA ASN A 82 17.48 18.06 -1.16
C ASN A 82 15.97 18.34 -1.36
N SER A 83 15.08 17.46 -0.90
CA SER A 83 13.63 17.65 -1.04
C SER A 83 12.87 16.95 0.09
N ASN A 84 12.06 17.72 0.83
CA ASN A 84 11.03 17.17 1.71
C ASN A 84 9.98 16.47 0.83
N PRO A 85 9.76 15.16 0.95
CA PRO A 85 8.83 14.46 0.07
C PRO A 85 7.35 14.83 0.31
N ASP A 86 6.98 15.36 1.49
CA ASP A 86 5.63 15.89 1.74
C ASP A 86 5.40 17.24 1.07
N ARG A 87 6.44 18.08 1.04
CA ARG A 87 6.42 19.42 0.43
C ARG A 87 7.65 19.61 -0.47
N PRO A 88 7.66 18.97 -1.64
CA PRO A 88 8.79 19.03 -2.56
C PRO A 88 9.06 20.47 -3.00
N SER A 89 10.31 20.90 -2.88
CA SER A 89 10.75 22.27 -3.18
C SER A 89 10.70 22.61 -4.67
N ASN A 90 10.75 21.61 -5.54
CA ASN A 90 10.73 21.82 -6.99
C ASN A 90 9.32 22.10 -7.52
N PHE A 91 8.33 21.28 -7.14
CA PHE A 91 6.92 21.44 -7.51
C PHE A 91 6.02 20.85 -6.42
N PRO A 92 4.87 21.48 -6.09
CA PRO A 92 3.94 20.93 -5.13
C PRO A 92 3.26 19.66 -5.66
N HIS A 93 2.87 18.78 -4.74
CA HIS A 93 1.97 17.69 -5.08
C HIS A 93 0.60 18.21 -5.51
N PHE A 94 0.02 17.54 -6.49
CA PHE A 94 -1.38 17.70 -6.87
C PHE A 94 -2.12 16.35 -6.82
N CYS A 95 -1.50 15.33 -6.24
CA CYS A 95 -2.15 14.11 -5.78
C CYS A 95 -2.27 14.14 -4.26
N GLN A 96 -3.13 13.28 -3.72
CA GLN A 96 -3.14 12.95 -2.30
C GLN A 96 -2.25 11.71 -2.06
N PRO A 97 -1.58 11.62 -0.89
CA PRO A 97 -0.92 10.39 -0.49
C PRO A 97 -1.97 9.29 -0.27
N ILE A 98 -1.56 8.03 -0.45
CA ILE A 98 -2.44 6.86 -0.29
C ILE A 98 -2.27 6.23 1.08
N ASP A 99 -3.22 5.42 1.54
CA ASP A 99 -3.04 4.64 2.76
C ASP A 99 -1.82 3.72 2.67
N SER A 100 -0.99 3.71 3.71
CA SER A 100 0.23 2.88 3.77
C SER A 100 -0.11 1.40 3.64
N ALA A 101 -1.21 0.95 4.26
CA ALA A 101 -1.71 -0.41 4.13
C ALA A 101 -2.08 -0.80 2.68
N VAL A 102 -2.63 0.15 1.90
CA VAL A 102 -2.93 -0.05 0.48
C VAL A 102 -1.63 -0.15 -0.33
N SER A 103 -0.63 0.67 -0.01
CA SER A 103 0.69 0.59 -0.63
C SER A 103 1.39 -0.75 -0.32
N ASP A 104 1.36 -1.20 0.94
CA ASP A 104 1.96 -2.48 1.36
C ASP A 104 1.29 -3.68 0.69
N ARG A 105 -0.05 -3.67 0.60
CA ARG A 105 -0.80 -4.68 -0.16
C ARG A 105 -0.34 -4.72 -1.62
N ARG A 106 -0.23 -3.57 -2.28
CA ARG A 106 0.24 -3.48 -3.68
C ARG A 106 1.67 -3.98 -3.85
N GLN A 107 2.56 -3.75 -2.88
CA GLN A 107 3.92 -4.28 -2.94
C GLN A 107 3.94 -5.81 -2.82
N ARG A 108 3.22 -6.37 -1.84
CA ARG A 108 3.10 -7.83 -1.68
C ARG A 108 2.53 -8.50 -2.93
N GLU A 109 1.48 -7.94 -3.53
CA GLU A 109 0.91 -8.46 -4.79
C GLU A 109 1.94 -8.47 -5.94
N ARG A 110 2.83 -7.47 -6.01
CA ARG A 110 3.90 -7.39 -7.01
C ARG A 110 5.01 -8.42 -6.75
N GLU A 111 5.37 -8.63 -5.49
CA GLU A 111 6.36 -9.63 -5.07
C GLU A 111 5.88 -11.06 -5.39
N ILE A 112 4.61 -11.37 -5.10
CA ILE A 112 4.00 -12.67 -5.41
C ILE A 112 4.01 -12.88 -6.93
N SER A 113 3.56 -11.87 -7.70
CA SER A 113 3.54 -11.93 -9.17
C SER A 113 4.95 -12.09 -9.78
N ALA A 114 5.97 -11.52 -9.13
CA ALA A 114 7.37 -11.69 -9.53
C ALA A 114 7.91 -13.09 -9.20
N SER A 115 7.40 -13.73 -8.16
CA SER A 115 7.81 -15.06 -7.70
C SER A 115 7.17 -16.18 -8.54
N THR A 116 5.92 -16.02 -8.97
CA THR A 116 5.21 -16.98 -9.82
C THR A 116 5.69 -16.99 -11.26
N SER A 117 6.23 -15.87 -11.75
CA SER A 117 6.86 -15.76 -13.07
C SER A 117 8.32 -16.26 -13.11
N GLY A 118 8.84 -16.78 -11.99
CA GLY A 118 10.25 -17.17 -11.80
C GLY A 118 10.48 -18.58 -11.26
N GLN A 119 9.52 -19.50 -11.29
CA GLN A 119 9.78 -20.88 -10.88
C GLN A 119 10.34 -21.73 -12.00
N SER A 120 11.67 -21.69 -12.12
CA SER A 120 12.50 -22.89 -12.14
C SER A 120 13.70 -22.68 -11.22
N SER A 121 13.47 -22.69 -9.91
CA SER A 121 14.41 -23.23 -8.91
C SER A 121 13.79 -23.19 -7.51
N SER A 122 13.77 -24.36 -6.89
CA SER A 122 13.13 -24.75 -5.63
C SER A 122 13.80 -24.17 -4.38
N THR A 123 13.00 -23.74 -3.39
CA THR A 123 13.30 -24.01 -1.97
C THR A 123 12.02 -24.44 -1.25
N SER A 124 12.13 -25.58 -0.55
CA SER A 124 11.06 -26.31 0.14
C SER A 124 10.30 -25.50 1.21
N SER A 125 10.83 -24.34 1.61
CA SER A 125 10.26 -23.48 2.66
C SER A 125 9.07 -22.62 2.20
N GLN A 126 8.76 -22.54 0.91
CA GLN A 126 7.64 -21.73 0.39
C GLN A 126 6.29 -22.46 0.37
N ARG A 127 6.26 -23.79 0.54
CA ARG A 127 5.01 -24.56 0.59
C ARG A 127 4.18 -24.31 1.85
N SER A 128 4.81 -23.91 2.96
CA SER A 128 4.12 -23.67 4.24
C SER A 128 3.32 -22.35 4.24
N ILE A 129 3.82 -21.30 3.60
CA ILE A 129 3.17 -19.97 3.61
C ILE A 129 1.88 -19.97 2.77
N ILE A 130 1.89 -20.59 1.57
CA ILE A 130 0.69 -20.69 0.72
C ILE A 130 -0.39 -21.55 1.40
N GLN A 131 -0.02 -22.61 2.12
CA GLN A 131 -0.97 -23.41 2.90
C GLN A 131 -1.52 -22.66 4.13
N GLN A 132 -0.73 -21.79 4.77
CA GLN A 132 -1.22 -20.96 5.89
C GLN A 132 -2.17 -19.84 5.41
N ILE A 133 -1.90 -19.21 4.27
CA ILE A 133 -2.77 -18.14 3.73
C ILE A 133 -4.16 -18.71 3.35
N ASN A 134 -4.20 -19.89 2.72
CA ASN A 134 -5.48 -20.54 2.38
C ASN A 134 -6.28 -20.98 3.62
N ARG A 135 -5.62 -21.31 4.74
CA ARG A 135 -6.31 -21.61 6.01
C ARG A 135 -6.90 -20.35 6.66
N ASN A 136 -6.21 -19.21 6.56
CA ASN A 136 -6.69 -17.96 7.16
C ASN A 136 -7.86 -17.34 6.36
N GLN A 137 -7.86 -17.43 5.03
CA GLN A 137 -8.99 -16.95 4.22
C GLN A 137 -10.27 -17.79 4.42
N ASN A 138 -10.14 -19.11 4.59
CA ASN A 138 -11.29 -19.98 4.86
C ASN A 138 -11.84 -19.83 6.29
N SER A 139 -11.01 -19.42 7.27
CA SER A 139 -11.47 -19.18 8.64
C SER A 139 -12.19 -17.84 8.76
N GLU A 140 -11.71 -16.78 8.10
CA GLU A 140 -12.40 -15.47 8.11
C GLU A 140 -13.77 -15.53 7.40
N GLN A 141 -13.89 -16.28 6.28
CA GLN A 141 -15.18 -16.48 5.62
C GLN A 141 -16.16 -17.34 6.44
N ASN A 142 -15.68 -18.35 7.18
CA ASN A 142 -16.54 -19.19 8.01
C ASN A 142 -17.04 -18.47 9.28
N ILE A 143 -16.24 -17.55 9.84
CA ILE A 143 -16.67 -16.71 10.98
C ILE A 143 -17.75 -15.70 10.55
N GLN A 144 -17.62 -15.10 9.35
CA GLN A 144 -18.62 -14.17 8.82
C GLN A 144 -19.96 -14.89 8.56
N SER A 145 -19.94 -16.05 7.91
CA SER A 145 -21.14 -16.84 7.61
C SER A 145 -21.87 -17.34 8.86
N ASN A 146 -21.15 -17.73 9.92
CA ASN A 146 -21.78 -18.18 11.17
C ASN A 146 -22.37 -17.01 11.99
N SER A 147 -21.85 -15.79 11.83
CA SER A 147 -22.40 -14.60 12.51
C SER A 147 -23.74 -14.14 11.91
N GLU A 148 -23.96 -14.34 10.60
CA GLU A 148 -25.25 -14.04 9.95
C GLU A 148 -26.33 -15.11 10.24
N ILE A 149 -25.94 -16.38 10.42
CA ILE A 149 -26.85 -17.46 10.83
C ILE A 149 -27.31 -17.27 12.29
N ALA A 150 -26.43 -16.80 13.18
CA ALA A 150 -26.80 -16.55 14.58
C ALA A 150 -27.76 -15.34 14.74
N GLN A 151 -27.62 -14.30 13.91
CA GLN A 151 -28.49 -13.12 13.97
C GLN A 151 -29.88 -13.38 13.36
N THR A 152 -29.98 -14.22 12.33
CA THR A 152 -31.28 -14.65 11.75
C THR A 152 -32.02 -15.62 12.66
N SER A 153 -31.31 -16.50 13.37
CA SER A 153 -31.91 -17.44 14.35
C SER A 153 -32.46 -16.76 15.60
N SER A 154 -31.89 -15.61 15.98
CA SER A 154 -32.33 -14.81 17.14
C SER A 154 -33.61 -13.99 16.86
N SER A 155 -33.91 -13.74 15.59
CA SER A 155 -35.05 -12.92 15.17
C SER A 155 -36.34 -13.73 14.97
N ILE A 156 -36.23 -15.04 14.72
CA ILE A 156 -37.38 -15.93 14.54
C ILE A 156 -37.93 -16.43 15.89
N ALA A 157 -37.10 -16.47 16.94
CA ALA A 157 -37.52 -16.96 18.26
C ALA A 157 -38.37 -15.98 19.09
N LEU A 158 -38.46 -14.69 18.72
CA LEU A 158 -39.29 -13.71 19.42
C LEU A 158 -40.70 -13.51 18.82
N ALA A 159 -40.99 -14.09 17.66
CA ALA A 159 -42.29 -13.91 16.99
C ALA A 159 -43.35 -14.97 17.37
N THR A 160 -43.02 -15.95 18.22
CA THR A 160 -43.93 -17.06 18.57
C THR A 160 -44.52 -16.98 20.00
N TYR A 161 -44.31 -15.88 20.72
CA TYR A 161 -44.79 -15.72 22.11
C TYR A 161 -45.69 -14.50 22.32
N VAL A 162 -46.55 -14.19 21.34
CA VAL A 162 -47.70 -13.29 21.56
C VAL A 162 -48.89 -13.86 20.79
N GLY A 163 -49.68 -14.72 21.43
CA GLY A 163 -50.97 -15.08 20.85
C GLY A 163 -51.58 -16.40 21.28
N MET A 164 -51.69 -16.70 22.58
CA MET A 164 -52.71 -17.66 23.07
C MET A 164 -53.17 -17.26 24.48
N VAL A 165 -54.19 -16.41 24.56
CA VAL A 165 -55.01 -16.24 25.76
C VAL A 165 -56.30 -17.06 25.53
N PRO A 166 -56.60 -18.10 26.30
CA PRO A 166 -57.89 -18.74 26.24
C PRO A 166 -58.93 -17.89 26.99
N ASN A 167 -60.01 -17.58 26.28
CA ASN A 167 -61.18 -16.89 26.79
C ASN A 167 -61.94 -17.86 27.72
N ILE A 168 -62.06 -17.53 29.00
CA ILE A 168 -62.93 -18.23 29.96
C ILE A 168 -63.97 -17.20 30.41
N LEU A 169 -65.25 -17.46 30.11
CA LEU A 169 -66.46 -17.19 30.92
C LEU A 169 -67.69 -17.03 30.03
N GLY A 170 -68.76 -17.75 30.37
CA GLY A 170 -70.11 -17.59 29.82
C GLY A 170 -70.85 -18.89 29.68
#